data_AF-C2KL06-F1
#
_entry.id   AF-C2KL06-F1
#
_cell.length_a   1.000
_cell.length_b   1.000
_cell.length_c   1.000
_cell.angle_alpha   90.00
_cell.angle_beta   90.00
_cell.angle_gamma   90.00
#
_symmetry.space_group_name_H-M   'P 1'
#
loop_
_entity.id
_entity.type
_entity.pdbx_description
1 polymer ?
#
loop_
_entity_poly.entity_id
_entity_poly.type
_entity_poly.pdbx_seq_one_letter_code
_entity_poly.pdbx_strand_id
1 'polypeptide(L)'
;MTNFIISDTHFNHEKILYFDKSRVVSLQALNIEPTIENMDRYLEDTWNETVTDEDTVYFLGDLGMFRKKKDFVEQLSRLKGKKVFFKGNHDHSDQIKAAIKTPETNIIEYIETAKAIKINGINVWMSHYAIDLPYPVLSVHGHIHEAEYKQASMVNLSLDSSFMQKRRFGQPLTFDELTEELTDRLDKIQNEYAIESDNKRYDRSVERAFDETIAINKPTATQRHELALLVDHLNQHGLTYADVLEQLEIPNVNKVLTADELEKVAQTGFEFEKKTGLSGNTGSV
;
A
#
# COMPACT_ATOMS: atom_id res chain seq x y z
N MET A 1 -26.02 16.42 2.22
CA MET A 1 -24.62 16.81 1.98
C MET A 1 -23.77 15.60 2.26
N THR A 2 -23.25 15.03 1.19
CA THR A 2 -22.44 13.82 1.16
C THR A 2 -21.05 14.19 0.64
N ASN A 3 -20.03 13.52 1.15
CA ASN A 3 -18.67 13.66 0.61
C ASN A 3 -18.39 12.48 -0.32
N PHE A 4 -18.04 12.81 -1.56
CA PHE A 4 -17.66 11.87 -2.59
C PHE A 4 -16.17 11.99 -2.93
N ILE A 5 -15.61 10.96 -3.56
CA ILE A 5 -14.23 10.90 -4.01
C ILE A 5 -14.11 10.09 -5.30
N ILE A 6 -13.26 10.57 -6.21
CA ILE A 6 -12.97 9.92 -7.50
C ILE A 6 -11.70 10.53 -8.10
N SER A 7 -11.05 9.79 -9.01
CA SER A 7 -9.85 10.22 -9.73
C SER A 7 -9.92 9.82 -11.21
N ASP A 8 -9.08 10.44 -12.05
CA ASP A 8 -8.73 9.95 -13.39
C ASP A 8 -9.94 9.78 -14.32
N THR A 9 -10.84 10.76 -14.37
CA THR A 9 -11.99 10.74 -15.30
C THR A 9 -11.53 10.80 -16.76
N HIS A 10 -10.40 11.45 -17.03
CA HIS A 10 -9.81 11.54 -18.36
C HIS A 10 -10.76 11.97 -19.48
N PHE A 11 -11.62 12.97 -19.23
CA PHE A 11 -12.46 13.58 -20.27
C PHE A 11 -11.62 14.03 -21.48
N ASN A 12 -12.14 13.88 -22.68
CA ASN A 12 -11.47 14.26 -23.94
C ASN A 12 -10.10 13.56 -24.20
N HIS A 13 -9.77 12.48 -23.48
CA HIS A 13 -8.54 11.73 -23.69
C HIS A 13 -8.76 10.55 -24.65
N GLU A 14 -8.72 10.78 -25.96
CA GLU A 14 -8.97 9.72 -26.99
C GLU A 14 -8.16 8.43 -26.78
N LYS A 15 -6.91 8.54 -26.32
CA LYS A 15 -6.02 7.40 -26.16
C LYS A 15 -6.34 6.54 -24.92
N ILE A 16 -7.13 7.05 -23.97
CA ILE A 16 -7.43 6.33 -22.73
C ILE A 16 -8.13 5.00 -22.99
N LEU A 17 -9.00 4.96 -23.99
CA LEU A 17 -9.74 3.76 -24.40
C LEU A 17 -8.83 2.68 -25.02
N TYR A 18 -7.61 3.03 -25.43
CA TYR A 18 -6.63 2.07 -25.95
C TYR A 18 -5.73 1.51 -24.85
N PHE A 19 -5.41 2.32 -23.84
CA PHE A 19 -4.52 1.92 -22.75
C PHE A 19 -5.27 1.18 -21.64
N ASP A 20 -6.48 1.65 -21.29
CA ASP A 20 -7.26 1.13 -20.17
C ASP A 20 -8.47 0.37 -20.69
N LYS A 21 -8.30 -0.96 -20.74
CA LYS A 21 -9.28 -1.87 -21.34
C LYS A 21 -10.56 -1.95 -20.51
N SER A 22 -10.49 -1.73 -19.21
CA SER A 22 -11.63 -1.69 -18.27
C SER A 22 -12.65 -0.64 -18.68
N ARG A 23 -12.24 0.55 -19.16
CA ARG A 23 -13.16 1.58 -19.66
C ARG A 23 -13.95 1.08 -20.87
N VAL A 24 -13.27 0.42 -21.82
CA VAL A 24 -13.92 -0.19 -22.99
C VAL A 24 -14.89 -1.29 -22.59
N VAL A 25 -14.46 -2.20 -21.71
CA VAL A 25 -15.28 -3.30 -21.19
C VAL A 25 -16.52 -2.75 -20.48
N SER A 26 -16.36 -1.71 -19.66
CA SER A 26 -17.46 -1.05 -18.96
C SER A 26 -18.47 -0.42 -19.91
N LEU A 27 -18.02 0.32 -20.93
CA LEU A 27 -18.92 0.90 -21.93
C LEU A 27 -19.68 -0.19 -22.72
N GLN A 28 -18.98 -1.25 -23.13
CA GLN A 28 -19.60 -2.38 -23.84
C GLN A 28 -20.63 -3.11 -22.97
N ALA A 29 -20.36 -3.30 -21.68
CA ALA A 29 -21.31 -3.91 -20.73
C ALA A 29 -22.57 -3.06 -20.53
N LEU A 30 -22.48 -1.76 -20.80
CA LEU A 30 -23.61 -0.82 -20.79
C LEU A 30 -24.29 -0.68 -22.16
N ASN A 31 -23.89 -1.48 -23.15
CA ASN A 31 -24.32 -1.39 -24.55
C ASN A 31 -24.03 -0.02 -25.19
N ILE A 32 -22.94 0.63 -24.76
CA ILE A 32 -22.46 1.91 -25.30
C ILE A 32 -21.27 1.63 -26.21
N GLU A 33 -21.27 2.22 -27.41
CA GLU A 33 -20.11 2.13 -28.31
C GLU A 33 -18.91 2.85 -27.67
N PRO A 34 -17.73 2.20 -27.55
CA PRO A 34 -16.59 2.73 -26.81
C PRO A 34 -15.86 3.82 -27.60
N THR A 35 -16.48 5.00 -27.67
CA THR A 35 -15.90 6.22 -28.22
C THR A 35 -15.71 7.25 -27.11
N ILE A 36 -14.77 8.19 -27.30
CA ILE A 36 -14.52 9.22 -26.29
C ILE A 36 -15.74 10.11 -26.06
N GLU A 37 -16.49 10.43 -27.12
CA GLU A 37 -17.71 11.24 -27.02
C GLU A 37 -18.78 10.56 -26.18
N ASN A 38 -19.00 9.26 -26.39
CA ASN A 38 -19.98 8.49 -25.62
C ASN A 38 -19.54 8.31 -24.17
N MET A 39 -18.25 8.08 -23.94
CA MET A 39 -17.68 7.97 -22.60
C MET A 39 -17.86 9.28 -21.84
N ASP A 40 -17.43 10.41 -22.41
CA ASP A 40 -17.50 11.72 -21.78
C ASP A 40 -18.95 12.07 -21.39
N ARG A 41 -19.90 11.85 -22.31
CA ARG A 41 -21.33 12.07 -22.04
C ARG A 41 -21.82 11.19 -20.90
N TYR A 42 -21.53 9.90 -20.96
CA TYR A 42 -21.98 8.94 -19.95
C TYR A 42 -21.38 9.22 -18.56
N LEU A 43 -20.12 9.61 -18.50
CA LEU A 43 -19.45 9.99 -17.24
C LEU A 43 -20.06 11.27 -16.66
N GLU A 44 -20.33 12.28 -17.48
CA GLU A 44 -20.99 13.51 -17.04
C GLU A 44 -22.41 13.25 -16.52
N ASP A 45 -23.20 12.45 -17.25
CA ASP A 45 -24.55 12.07 -16.84
C ASP A 45 -24.52 11.30 -15.51
N THR A 46 -23.64 10.29 -15.41
CA THR A 46 -23.51 9.46 -14.19
C THR A 46 -23.06 10.29 -12.99
N TRP A 47 -22.12 11.22 -13.18
CA TRP A 47 -21.72 12.16 -12.14
C TRP A 47 -22.91 13.00 -11.67
N ASN A 48 -23.63 13.61 -12.61
CA ASN A 48 -24.70 14.57 -12.32
C ASN A 48 -26.02 13.92 -11.84
N GLU A 49 -26.18 12.62 -12.05
CA GLU A 49 -27.20 11.78 -11.42
C GLU A 49 -26.85 11.43 -9.96
N THR A 50 -25.55 11.34 -9.65
CA THR A 50 -25.06 10.91 -8.33
C THR A 50 -24.86 12.08 -7.36
N VAL A 51 -24.36 13.22 -7.86
CA VAL A 51 -23.90 14.35 -7.06
C VAL A 51 -24.87 15.53 -7.19
N THR A 52 -25.20 16.16 -6.07
CA THR A 52 -25.98 17.41 -6.00
C THR A 52 -25.07 18.62 -5.74
N ASP A 53 -25.57 19.84 -5.93
CA ASP A 53 -24.76 21.07 -5.73
C ASP A 53 -24.44 21.35 -4.25
N GLU A 54 -25.17 20.69 -3.34
CA GLU A 54 -24.93 20.72 -1.91
C GLU A 54 -23.74 19.86 -1.48
N ASP A 55 -23.43 18.82 -2.24
CA ASP A 55 -22.40 17.82 -1.94
C ASP A 55 -20.98 18.32 -2.22
N THR A 56 -19.99 17.61 -1.67
CA THR A 56 -18.57 17.87 -1.92
C THR A 56 -17.93 16.68 -2.60
N VAL A 57 -17.19 16.92 -3.68
CA VAL A 57 -16.40 15.90 -4.38
C VAL A 57 -14.92 16.20 -4.23
N TYR A 58 -14.19 15.24 -3.67
CA TYR A 58 -12.73 15.22 -3.62
C TYR A 58 -12.22 14.60 -4.91
N PHE A 59 -11.74 15.44 -5.82
CA PHE A 59 -11.28 15.01 -7.13
C PHE A 59 -9.76 14.86 -7.13
N LEU A 60 -9.27 13.63 -7.24
CA LEU A 60 -7.84 13.29 -7.09
C LEU A 60 -7.02 13.47 -8.37
N GLY A 61 -7.39 14.44 -9.21
CA GLY A 61 -6.62 14.84 -10.38
C GLY A 61 -6.92 14.07 -11.66
N ASP A 62 -6.31 14.56 -12.73
CA ASP A 62 -6.45 14.10 -14.11
C ASP A 62 -7.90 14.16 -14.61
N LEU A 63 -8.43 15.39 -14.65
CA LEU A 63 -9.78 15.63 -15.15
C LEU A 63 -9.93 15.15 -16.59
N GLY A 64 -8.96 15.47 -17.43
CA GLY A 64 -9.04 15.24 -18.87
C GLY A 64 -7.89 15.84 -19.67
N MET A 65 -7.88 15.56 -20.96
CA MET A 65 -6.93 16.12 -21.92
C MET A 65 -7.56 17.25 -22.72
N PHE A 66 -7.29 18.50 -22.33
CA PHE A 66 -7.88 19.67 -22.99
C PHE A 66 -6.81 20.48 -23.72
N ARG A 67 -7.08 20.80 -24.99
CA ARG A 67 -6.20 21.67 -25.78
C ARG A 67 -6.31 23.14 -25.39
N LYS A 68 -7.49 23.57 -24.93
CA LYS A 68 -7.76 24.95 -24.53
C LYS A 68 -8.20 24.96 -23.07
N LYS A 69 -7.68 25.93 -22.30
CA LYS A 69 -8.12 26.19 -20.92
C LYS A 69 -9.63 26.43 -20.79
N LYS A 70 -10.27 26.97 -21.83
CA LYS A 70 -11.71 27.21 -21.85
C LYS A 70 -12.48 25.89 -21.77
N ASP A 71 -12.06 24.89 -22.53
CA ASP A 71 -12.73 23.59 -22.58
C ASP A 71 -12.61 22.85 -21.23
N PHE A 72 -11.46 22.96 -20.55
CA PHE A 72 -11.25 22.46 -19.18
C PHE A 72 -12.23 23.11 -18.19
N VAL A 73 -12.34 24.45 -18.23
CA VAL A 73 -13.25 25.22 -17.36
C VAL A 73 -14.72 24.87 -17.65
N GLU A 74 -15.08 24.75 -18.92
CA GLU A 74 -16.44 24.36 -19.32
C GLU A 74 -16.78 22.95 -18.86
N GLN A 75 -15.87 21.98 -18.97
CA GLN A 75 -16.08 20.63 -18.43
C GLN A 75 -16.34 20.66 -16.92
N LEU A 76 -15.50 21.34 -16.14
CA LEU A 76 -15.70 21.45 -14.69
C LEU A 76 -17.02 22.13 -14.31
N SER A 77 -17.43 23.13 -15.10
CA SER A 77 -18.67 23.89 -14.84
C SER A 77 -19.93 23.08 -15.07
N ARG A 78 -19.86 21.99 -15.86
CA ARG A 78 -20.98 21.06 -16.09
C ARG A 78 -21.12 20.00 -15.00
N LEU A 79 -20.07 19.75 -14.21
CA LEU A 79 -20.08 18.76 -13.15
C LEU A 79 -20.66 19.37 -11.87
N LYS A 80 -21.71 18.77 -11.32
CA LYS A 80 -22.35 19.22 -10.06
C LYS A 80 -21.44 19.06 -8.85
N GLY A 81 -21.79 19.78 -7.78
CA GLY A 81 -21.15 19.69 -6.48
C GLY A 81 -19.95 20.61 -6.29
N LYS A 82 -19.59 20.83 -5.03
CA LYS A 82 -18.41 21.60 -4.62
C LYS A 82 -17.18 20.74 -4.77
N LYS A 83 -16.08 21.29 -5.29
CA LYS A 83 -14.91 20.49 -5.67
C LYS A 83 -13.71 20.84 -4.80
N VAL A 84 -13.18 19.84 -4.11
CA VAL A 84 -11.85 19.86 -3.51
C VAL A 84 -10.93 19.22 -4.55
N PHE A 85 -10.20 20.05 -5.29
CA PHE A 85 -9.48 19.62 -6.49
C PHE A 85 -8.00 19.41 -6.21
N PHE A 86 -7.53 18.18 -6.35
CA PHE A 86 -6.11 17.83 -6.31
C PHE A 86 -5.56 17.85 -7.73
N LYS A 87 -4.36 18.41 -7.90
CA LYS A 87 -3.71 18.50 -9.21
C LYS A 87 -3.15 17.14 -9.65
N GLY A 88 -3.56 16.66 -10.81
CA GLY A 88 -2.89 15.58 -11.54
C GLY A 88 -1.85 16.07 -12.56
N ASN A 89 -1.13 15.16 -13.22
CA ASN A 89 -0.13 15.55 -14.23
C ASN A 89 -0.74 16.10 -15.52
N HIS A 90 -1.98 15.74 -15.85
CA HIS A 90 -2.70 16.27 -17.00
C HIS A 90 -3.41 17.59 -16.71
N ASP A 91 -3.47 18.00 -15.44
CA ASP A 91 -4.08 19.26 -15.02
C ASP A 91 -3.08 20.42 -15.05
N HIS A 92 -2.99 21.09 -16.20
CA HIS A 92 -2.04 22.19 -16.37
C HIS A 92 -2.36 23.39 -15.47
N SER A 93 -1.32 24.00 -14.89
CA SER A 93 -1.47 25.08 -13.90
C SER A 93 -2.22 26.30 -14.43
N ASP A 94 -2.17 26.59 -15.73
CA ASP A 94 -2.91 27.70 -16.34
C ASP A 94 -4.41 27.41 -16.48
N GLN A 95 -4.78 26.16 -16.75
CA GLN A 95 -6.15 25.67 -16.77
C GLN A 95 -6.78 25.73 -15.38
N ILE A 96 -6.06 25.22 -14.37
CA ILE A 96 -6.47 25.28 -12.97
C ILE A 96 -6.65 26.73 -12.49
N LYS A 97 -5.70 27.62 -12.79
CA LYS A 97 -5.82 29.04 -12.45
C LYS A 97 -7.03 29.70 -13.10
N ALA A 98 -7.41 29.28 -14.30
CA ALA A 98 -8.62 29.78 -14.97
C ALA A 98 -9.89 29.23 -14.29
N ALA A 99 -9.90 27.95 -13.94
CA ALA A 99 -11.01 27.30 -13.25
C ALA A 99 -11.29 27.91 -11.88
N ILE A 100 -10.27 28.10 -11.04
CA ILE A 100 -10.41 28.72 -9.71
C ILE A 100 -11.01 30.14 -9.79
N LYS A 101 -10.75 30.88 -10.87
CA LYS A 101 -11.31 32.23 -11.10
C LYS A 101 -12.75 32.23 -11.63
N THR A 102 -13.28 31.07 -11.99
CA THR A 102 -14.59 30.89 -12.62
C THR A 102 -15.55 30.25 -11.61
N PRO A 103 -16.47 31.03 -11.00
CA PRO A 103 -17.34 30.54 -9.93
C PRO A 103 -18.17 29.30 -10.28
N GLU A 104 -18.54 29.16 -11.55
CA GLU A 104 -19.35 28.05 -12.09
C GLU A 104 -18.65 26.70 -11.97
N THR A 105 -17.31 26.68 -11.87
CA THR A 105 -16.56 25.43 -11.63
C THR A 105 -16.75 24.90 -10.20
N ASN A 106 -17.18 25.76 -9.27
CA ASN A 106 -17.44 25.44 -7.87
C ASN A 106 -16.26 24.76 -7.16
N ILE A 107 -15.01 25.12 -7.52
CA ILE A 107 -13.81 24.71 -6.78
C ILE A 107 -13.76 25.49 -5.48
N ILE A 108 -13.94 24.80 -4.36
CA ILE A 108 -13.90 25.39 -3.01
C ILE A 108 -12.51 25.30 -2.37
N GLU A 109 -11.70 24.35 -2.82
CA GLU A 109 -10.34 24.17 -2.35
C GLU A 109 -9.49 23.57 -3.47
N TYR A 110 -8.25 24.04 -3.61
CA TYR A 110 -7.27 23.53 -4.55
C TYR A 110 -6.02 23.05 -3.81
N ILE A 111 -5.59 21.83 -4.12
CA ILE A 111 -4.43 21.17 -3.54
C ILE A 111 -3.44 20.84 -4.66
N GLU A 112 -2.26 21.43 -4.62
CA GLU A 112 -1.26 21.22 -5.66
C GLU A 112 -0.53 19.87 -5.54
N THR A 113 -0.39 19.33 -4.33
CA THR A 113 0.40 18.11 -4.07
C THR A 113 -0.39 17.06 -3.33
N ALA A 114 -0.65 17.29 -2.05
CA ALA A 114 -1.29 16.32 -1.18
C ALA A 114 -1.92 16.98 0.05
N LYS A 115 -2.84 16.27 0.70
CA LYS A 115 -3.48 16.69 1.94
C LYS A 115 -3.79 15.49 2.83
N ALA A 116 -3.38 15.58 4.10
CA ALA A 116 -3.83 14.64 5.11
C ALA A 116 -5.22 15.04 5.61
N ILE A 117 -6.16 14.10 5.62
CA ILE A 117 -7.49 14.29 6.20
C ILE A 117 -7.89 13.09 7.07
N LYS A 118 -9.01 13.22 7.77
CA LYS A 118 -9.63 12.13 8.52
C LYS A 118 -10.97 11.78 7.88
N ILE A 119 -11.09 10.56 7.36
CA ILE A 119 -12.33 10.01 6.82
C ILE A 119 -12.91 9.09 7.88
N ASN A 120 -14.04 9.47 8.49
CA ASN A 120 -14.75 8.67 9.49
C ASN A 120 -13.87 8.10 10.63
N GLY A 121 -12.85 8.86 11.06
CA GLY A 121 -11.91 8.44 12.10
C GLY A 121 -10.54 7.96 11.60
N ILE A 122 -10.46 7.53 10.34
CA ILE A 122 -9.26 6.96 9.71
C ILE A 122 -8.39 8.08 9.12
N ASN A 123 -7.09 8.08 9.44
CA ASN A 123 -6.15 9.04 8.87
C ASN A 123 -5.73 8.60 7.46
N VAL A 124 -5.98 9.45 6.48
CA VAL A 124 -5.61 9.21 5.08
C VAL A 124 -4.75 10.34 4.56
N TRP A 125 -3.82 9.99 3.68
CA TRP A 125 -3.06 10.92 2.86
C TRP A 125 -3.60 10.89 1.44
N MET A 126 -4.16 12.01 1.00
CA MET A 126 -4.76 12.12 -0.33
C MET A 126 -3.80 12.85 -1.26
N SER A 127 -3.53 12.25 -2.42
CA SER A 127 -2.76 12.85 -3.51
C SER A 127 -3.15 12.23 -4.83
N HIS A 128 -2.88 12.89 -5.95
CA HIS A 128 -3.03 12.24 -7.25
C HIS A 128 -2.04 11.08 -7.39
N TYR A 129 -0.77 11.33 -7.06
CA TYR A 129 0.28 10.32 -7.11
C TYR A 129 0.21 9.33 -5.95
N ALA A 130 0.49 8.08 -6.26
CA ALA A 130 0.67 7.03 -5.28
C ALA A 130 1.97 7.24 -4.48
N ILE A 131 1.86 7.29 -3.15
CA ILE A 131 3.00 7.44 -2.24
C ILE A 131 2.90 6.36 -1.17
N ASP A 132 3.93 5.54 -1.00
CA ASP A 132 4.00 4.58 0.09
C ASP A 132 4.31 5.31 1.40
N LEU A 133 3.50 5.06 2.43
CA LEU A 133 3.53 5.79 3.70
C LEU A 133 3.56 4.81 4.87
N PRO A 134 4.20 5.20 6.00
CA PRO A 134 4.25 4.34 7.17
C PRO A 134 2.85 4.16 7.79
N TYR A 135 2.59 2.94 8.26
CA TYR A 135 1.44 2.66 9.12
C TYR A 135 1.39 3.64 10.32
N PRO A 136 0.21 4.15 10.71
CA PRO A 136 -1.15 3.77 10.27
C PRO A 136 -1.76 4.67 9.18
N VAL A 137 -0.94 5.39 8.40
CA VAL A 137 -1.48 6.30 7.38
C VAL A 137 -1.74 5.52 6.09
N LEU A 138 -2.97 5.58 5.58
CA LEU A 138 -3.32 5.03 4.27
C LEU A 138 -3.12 6.09 3.19
N SER A 139 -2.51 5.68 2.08
CA SER A 139 -2.35 6.48 0.87
C SER A 139 -3.54 6.27 -0.04
N VAL A 140 -4.31 7.32 -0.29
CA VAL A 140 -5.48 7.30 -1.16
C VAL A 140 -5.16 8.12 -2.40
N HIS A 141 -5.11 7.48 -3.56
CA HIS A 141 -4.54 8.08 -4.76
C HIS A 141 -5.23 7.65 -6.05
N GLY A 142 -4.85 8.29 -7.15
CA GLY A 142 -5.20 7.89 -8.51
C GLY A 142 -3.96 7.51 -9.31
N HIS A 143 -3.83 8.10 -10.51
CA HIS A 143 -2.67 8.12 -11.40
C HIS A 143 -2.23 6.79 -12.02
N ILE A 144 -2.42 5.67 -11.31
CA ILE A 144 -1.85 4.37 -11.71
C ILE A 144 -2.84 3.50 -12.50
N HIS A 145 -4.04 4.01 -12.77
CA HIS A 145 -5.00 3.35 -13.66
C HIS A 145 -5.38 1.95 -13.17
N GLU A 146 -5.38 0.95 -14.05
CA GLU A 146 -5.65 -0.45 -13.72
C GLU A 146 -4.55 -1.14 -12.90
N ALA A 147 -3.42 -0.47 -12.68
CA ALA A 147 -2.36 -1.03 -11.86
C ALA A 147 -2.75 -1.03 -10.37
N GLU A 148 -2.21 -2.00 -9.64
CA GLU A 148 -2.42 -2.12 -8.20
C GLU A 148 -1.08 -2.32 -7.51
N TYR A 149 -0.89 -1.62 -6.39
CA TYR A 149 0.22 -1.89 -5.48
C TYR A 149 -0.08 -3.13 -4.64
N LYS A 150 0.98 -3.82 -4.19
CA LYS A 150 0.85 -4.99 -3.32
C LYS A 150 0.50 -4.59 -1.88
N GLN A 151 0.92 -3.40 -1.46
CA GLN A 151 0.76 -2.90 -0.11
C GLN A 151 -0.70 -2.54 0.15
N ALA A 152 -1.28 -3.12 1.21
CA ALA A 152 -2.64 -2.80 1.64
C ALA A 152 -2.82 -1.32 2.02
N SER A 153 -1.73 -0.63 2.39
CA SER A 153 -1.72 0.81 2.72
C SER A 153 -2.02 1.73 1.53
N MET A 154 -1.98 1.21 0.30
CA MET A 154 -2.13 2.00 -0.92
C MET A 154 -3.48 1.69 -1.58
N VAL A 155 -4.33 2.70 -1.68
CA VAL A 155 -5.72 2.60 -2.13
C VAL A 155 -5.88 3.38 -3.42
N ASN A 156 -6.06 2.64 -4.52
CA ASN A 156 -6.21 3.20 -5.85
C ASN A 156 -7.69 3.52 -6.16
N LEU A 157 -7.97 4.81 -6.37
CA LEU A 157 -9.26 5.38 -6.73
C LEU A 157 -9.29 5.95 -8.15
N SER A 158 -8.32 5.60 -9.01
CA SER A 158 -8.47 5.78 -10.45
C SER A 158 -9.79 5.18 -10.90
N LEU A 159 -10.53 5.88 -11.76
CA LEU A 159 -11.84 5.44 -12.24
C LEU A 159 -11.84 3.98 -12.75
N ASP A 160 -10.73 3.57 -13.35
CA ASP A 160 -10.41 2.27 -13.92
C ASP A 160 -9.72 1.28 -12.97
N SER A 161 -9.50 1.64 -11.70
CA SER A 161 -8.96 0.71 -10.71
C SER A 161 -9.90 -0.46 -10.48
N SER A 162 -9.34 -1.60 -10.10
CA SER A 162 -10.14 -2.81 -9.83
C SER A 162 -11.21 -2.57 -8.75
N PHE A 163 -10.92 -1.67 -7.80
CA PHE A 163 -11.83 -1.27 -6.75
C PHE A 163 -12.97 -0.39 -7.25
N MET A 164 -12.67 0.63 -8.07
CA MET A 164 -13.68 1.54 -8.63
C MET A 164 -14.54 0.88 -9.71
N GLN A 165 -14.07 -0.19 -10.35
CA GLN A 165 -14.86 -0.97 -11.31
C GLN A 165 -15.91 -1.90 -10.64
N LYS A 166 -15.96 -1.99 -9.30
CA LYS A 166 -17.00 -2.75 -8.57
C LYS A 166 -18.35 -2.03 -8.50
N ARG A 167 -18.41 -0.77 -8.94
CA ARG A 167 -19.59 0.11 -8.91
C ARG A 167 -19.96 0.55 -10.33
N ARG A 168 -21.08 1.28 -10.46
CA ARG A 168 -21.47 1.84 -11.76
C ARG A 168 -20.32 2.68 -12.30
N PHE A 169 -19.89 2.39 -13.53
CA PHE A 169 -18.80 3.11 -14.18
C PHE A 169 -19.07 4.62 -14.16
N GLY A 170 -18.10 5.41 -13.72
CA GLY A 170 -18.21 6.87 -13.60
C GLY A 170 -18.85 7.40 -12.32
N GLN A 171 -19.34 6.52 -11.45
CA GLN A 171 -19.98 6.92 -10.20
C GLN A 171 -18.93 7.28 -9.12
N PRO A 172 -18.96 8.50 -8.56
CA PRO A 172 -18.11 8.85 -7.42
C PRO A 172 -18.38 7.98 -6.19
N LEU A 173 -17.34 7.66 -5.43
CA LEU A 173 -17.38 6.84 -4.22
C LEU A 173 -17.75 7.71 -3.01
N THR A 174 -18.66 7.29 -2.15
CA THR A 174 -18.92 8.02 -0.90
C THR A 174 -17.83 7.76 0.14
N PHE A 175 -17.63 8.70 1.06
CA PHE A 175 -16.71 8.49 2.19
C PHE A 175 -17.10 7.30 3.07
N ASP A 176 -18.38 7.00 3.21
CA ASP A 176 -18.86 5.86 4.00
C ASP A 176 -18.50 4.53 3.33
N GLU A 177 -18.74 4.40 2.02
CA GLU A 177 -18.31 3.22 1.26
C GLU A 177 -16.78 3.08 1.23
N LEU A 178 -16.04 4.19 1.11
CA LEU A 178 -14.58 4.15 1.19
C LEU A 178 -14.13 3.67 2.57
N THR A 179 -14.82 4.05 3.64
CA THR A 179 -14.46 3.67 5.02
C THR A 179 -14.46 2.16 5.20
N GLU A 180 -15.36 1.42 4.55
CA GLU A 180 -15.39 -0.05 4.59
C GLU A 180 -14.09 -0.65 4.04
N GLU A 181 -13.64 -0.19 2.86
CA GLU A 181 -12.37 -0.63 2.24
C GLU A 181 -11.15 -0.20 3.06
N LEU A 182 -11.14 1.03 3.60
CA LEU A 182 -10.05 1.52 4.45
C LEU A 182 -9.93 0.69 5.73
N THR A 183 -11.06 0.26 6.31
CA THR A 183 -11.08 -0.57 7.53
C THR A 183 -10.53 -1.96 7.26
N ASP A 184 -11.01 -2.64 6.20
CA ASP A 184 -10.52 -3.97 5.81
C ASP A 184 -8.99 -3.96 5.54
N ARG A 185 -8.50 -2.88 4.90
CA ARG A 185 -7.07 -2.70 4.66
C ARG A 185 -6.29 -2.45 5.95
N LEU A 186 -6.81 -1.63 6.87
CA LEU A 186 -6.16 -1.44 8.17
C LEU A 186 -6.08 -2.73 8.95
N ASP A 187 -7.13 -3.56 8.95
CA ASP A 187 -7.15 -4.85 9.63
C ASP A 187 -6.10 -5.80 9.03
N LYS A 188 -5.95 -5.83 7.70
CA LYS A 188 -4.88 -6.57 7.01
C LYS A 188 -3.50 -6.10 7.44
N ILE A 189 -3.26 -4.79 7.42
CA ILE A 189 -1.98 -4.21 7.84
C ILE A 189 -1.72 -4.52 9.32
N GLN A 190 -2.71 -4.38 10.20
CA GLN A 190 -2.56 -4.68 11.62
C GLN A 190 -2.21 -6.14 11.86
N ASN A 191 -2.83 -7.08 11.13
CA ASN A 191 -2.50 -8.49 11.20
C ASN A 191 -1.07 -8.78 10.70
N GLU A 192 -0.66 -8.17 9.57
CA GLU A 192 0.71 -8.28 9.05
C GLU A 192 1.75 -7.73 10.04
N TYR A 193 1.51 -6.54 10.59
CA TYR A 193 2.39 -5.92 11.59
C TYR A 193 2.41 -6.70 12.91
N ALA A 194 1.27 -7.27 13.33
CA ALA A 194 1.21 -8.13 14.50
C ALA A 194 2.07 -9.38 14.28
N ILE A 195 1.92 -10.06 13.14
CA ILE A 195 2.76 -11.20 12.74
C ILE A 195 4.23 -10.80 12.67
N GLU A 196 4.57 -9.66 12.07
CA GLU A 196 5.97 -9.19 12.02
C GLU A 196 6.53 -8.91 13.41
N SER A 197 5.71 -8.33 14.30
CA SER A 197 6.10 -8.04 15.68
C SER A 197 6.28 -9.32 16.51
N ASP A 198 5.42 -10.32 16.29
CA ASP A 198 5.47 -11.63 16.92
C ASP A 198 6.62 -12.45 16.35
N ASN A 199 6.88 -12.42 15.04
CA ASN A 199 8.07 -13.01 14.42
C ASN A 199 9.33 -12.36 14.97
N LYS A 200 9.42 -11.03 15.04
CA LYS A 200 10.55 -10.36 15.70
C LYS A 200 10.68 -10.72 17.17
N ARG A 201 9.57 -10.95 17.88
CA ARG A 201 9.59 -11.41 19.27
C ARG A 201 10.03 -12.87 19.37
N TYR A 202 9.58 -13.72 18.45
CA TYR A 202 9.91 -15.13 18.33
C TYR A 202 11.37 -15.28 17.94
N ASP A 203 11.84 -14.61 16.89
CA ASP A 203 13.23 -14.50 16.48
C ASP A 203 14.09 -14.02 17.64
N ARG A 204 13.69 -12.96 18.36
CA ARG A 204 14.43 -12.53 19.57
C ARG A 204 14.37 -13.55 20.70
N SER A 205 13.28 -14.30 20.85
CA SER A 205 13.17 -15.35 21.87
C SER A 205 14.02 -16.57 21.52
N VAL A 206 14.13 -16.87 20.22
CA VAL A 206 14.95 -17.92 19.63
C VAL A 206 16.42 -17.50 19.71
N GLU A 207 16.77 -16.27 19.33
CA GLU A 207 18.08 -15.65 19.53
C GLU A 207 18.49 -15.64 21.00
N ARG A 208 17.59 -15.28 21.92
CA ARG A 208 17.85 -15.38 23.37
C ARG A 208 18.01 -16.82 23.82
N ALA A 209 17.19 -17.76 23.36
CA ALA A 209 17.34 -19.18 23.69
C ALA A 209 18.66 -19.76 23.14
N PHE A 210 19.10 -19.28 21.97
CA PHE A 210 20.40 -19.61 21.40
C PHE A 210 21.54 -18.93 22.19
N ASP A 211 21.43 -17.65 22.54
CA ASP A 211 22.41 -16.93 23.38
C ASP A 211 22.48 -17.50 24.81
N GLU A 212 21.40 -18.08 25.33
CA GLU A 212 21.34 -18.64 26.70
C GLU A 212 21.84 -20.09 26.79
N THR A 213 22.09 -20.78 25.66
CA THR A 213 22.56 -22.18 25.75
C THR A 213 23.44 -22.72 24.63
N ILE A 214 23.63 -22.01 23.50
CA ILE A 214 24.54 -22.45 22.44
C ILE A 214 25.30 -21.25 21.86
N ALA A 215 26.54 -21.08 22.31
CA ALA A 215 27.50 -20.17 21.67
C ALA A 215 27.91 -20.72 20.28
N ILE A 216 27.04 -20.55 19.28
CA ILE A 216 27.45 -20.60 17.88
C ILE A 216 27.62 -19.15 17.42
N ASN A 217 28.82 -18.80 16.97
CA ASN A 217 29.09 -17.52 16.32
C ASN A 217 27.95 -17.21 15.33
N LYS A 218 27.35 -16.01 15.46
CA LYS A 218 26.22 -15.56 14.63
C LYS A 218 26.38 -16.07 13.19
N PRO A 219 25.47 -16.93 12.69
CA PRO A 219 25.64 -17.53 11.38
C PRO A 219 25.76 -16.43 10.33
N THR A 220 26.72 -16.57 9.43
CA THR A 220 26.89 -15.67 8.29
C THR A 220 25.63 -15.67 7.42
N ALA A 221 25.47 -14.66 6.55
CA ALA A 221 24.32 -14.59 5.65
C ALA A 221 24.14 -15.87 4.82
N THR A 222 25.24 -16.50 4.42
CA THR A 222 25.25 -17.78 3.70
C THR A 222 24.70 -18.92 4.56
N GLN A 223 25.16 -19.04 5.81
CA GLN A 223 24.69 -20.08 6.73
C GLN A 223 23.19 -19.91 7.06
N ARG A 224 22.68 -18.68 7.12
CA ARG A 224 21.23 -18.43 7.29
C ARG A 224 20.42 -18.88 6.08
N HIS A 225 20.93 -18.65 4.87
CA HIS A 225 20.27 -19.09 3.64
C HIS A 225 20.25 -20.62 3.54
N GLU A 226 21.38 -21.28 3.84
CA GLU A 226 21.46 -22.74 3.87
C GLU A 226 20.53 -23.35 4.92
N LEU A 227 20.42 -22.73 6.10
CA LEU A 227 19.48 -23.16 7.14
C LEU A 227 18.03 -23.01 6.68
N ALA A 228 17.69 -21.92 5.98
CA ALA A 228 16.35 -21.71 5.44
C ALA A 228 15.99 -22.76 4.37
N LEU A 229 16.94 -23.12 3.50
CA LEU A 229 16.75 -24.19 2.52
C LEU A 229 16.56 -25.56 3.18
N LEU A 230 17.31 -25.84 4.26
CA LEU A 230 17.13 -27.05 5.04
C LEU A 230 15.74 -27.11 5.68
N VAL A 231 15.29 -26.01 6.30
CA VAL A 231 13.95 -25.93 6.92
C VAL A 231 12.84 -26.14 5.88
N ASP A 232 12.95 -25.53 4.70
CA ASP A 232 12.00 -25.72 3.61
C ASP A 232 11.94 -27.18 3.14
N HIS A 233 13.10 -27.82 2.96
CA HIS A 233 13.19 -29.23 2.60
C HIS A 233 12.53 -30.16 3.63
N LEU A 234 12.80 -29.92 4.92
CA LEU A 234 12.22 -30.73 6.01
C LEU A 234 10.69 -30.60 6.04
N ASN A 235 10.17 -29.38 5.90
CA ASN A 235 8.72 -29.14 5.86
C ASN A 235 8.04 -29.81 4.67
N GLN A 236 8.66 -29.75 3.48
CA GLN A 236 8.12 -30.39 2.28
C GLN A 236 8.09 -31.91 2.35
N HIS A 237 8.88 -32.52 3.23
CA HIS A 237 9.00 -33.97 3.36
C HIS A 237 8.43 -34.49 4.69
N GLY A 238 7.83 -33.62 5.50
CA GLY A 238 7.26 -33.98 6.81
C GLY A 238 8.31 -34.45 7.82
N LEU A 239 9.55 -34.01 7.65
CA LEU A 239 10.68 -34.34 8.51
C LEU A 239 10.94 -33.22 9.53
N THR A 240 11.59 -33.58 10.62
CA THR A 240 12.03 -32.67 11.68
C THR A 240 13.55 -32.64 11.76
N TYR A 241 14.08 -31.65 12.47
CA TYR A 241 15.52 -31.61 12.74
C TYR A 241 16.01 -32.82 13.53
N ALA A 242 15.15 -33.42 14.37
CA ALA A 242 15.48 -34.64 15.11
C ALA A 242 15.71 -35.83 14.16
N ASP A 243 14.91 -35.94 13.08
CA ASP A 243 15.07 -36.99 12.07
C ASP A 243 16.41 -36.86 11.33
N VAL A 244 16.87 -35.63 11.08
CA VAL A 244 18.19 -35.36 10.49
C VAL A 244 19.33 -35.77 11.43
N LEU A 245 19.22 -35.45 12.72
CA LEU A 245 20.22 -35.80 13.72
C LEU A 245 20.29 -37.32 13.91
N GLU A 246 19.16 -38.01 13.91
CA GLU A 246 19.09 -39.47 13.97
C GLU A 246 19.73 -40.11 12.74
N GLN A 247 19.45 -39.60 11.53
CA GLN A 247 20.04 -40.09 10.28
C GLN A 247 21.57 -39.93 10.24
N LEU A 248 22.11 -38.89 10.88
CA LEU A 248 23.54 -38.62 10.93
C LEU A 248 24.22 -39.21 12.17
N GLU A 249 23.51 -39.99 12.97
CA GLU A 249 23.98 -40.55 14.25
C GLU A 249 24.52 -39.48 15.21
N ILE A 250 23.99 -38.25 15.13
CA ILE A 250 24.37 -37.12 15.98
C ILE A 250 23.47 -37.16 17.22
N PRO A 251 24.03 -37.33 18.43
CA PRO A 251 23.22 -37.41 19.64
C PRO A 251 22.49 -36.09 19.92
N ASN A 252 21.15 -36.10 19.86
CA ASN A 252 20.31 -34.96 20.25
C ASN A 252 20.02 -34.97 21.77
N VAL A 253 21.09 -35.08 22.57
CA VAL A 253 21.01 -35.10 24.03
C VAL A 253 21.93 -34.02 24.60
N ASN A 254 21.44 -33.31 25.61
CA ASN A 254 22.23 -32.29 26.31
C ASN A 254 23.47 -32.95 26.93
N LYS A 255 24.65 -32.67 26.38
CA LYS A 255 25.92 -33.10 26.98
C LYS A 255 26.27 -32.13 28.10
N VAL A 256 26.12 -32.59 29.34
CA VAL A 256 26.69 -31.90 30.50
C VAL A 256 28.21 -32.06 30.42
N LEU A 257 28.92 -30.94 30.21
CA LEU A 257 30.38 -30.95 30.10
C LEU A 257 31.00 -31.42 31.42
N THR A 258 32.06 -32.23 31.32
CA THR A 258 32.85 -32.60 32.51
C THR A 258 33.63 -31.39 33.03
N ALA A 259 34.13 -31.46 34.27
CA ALA A 259 34.96 -30.40 34.85
C ALA A 259 36.18 -30.07 33.96
N ASP A 260 36.81 -31.09 33.37
CA ASP A 260 37.96 -30.93 32.47
C ASP A 260 37.57 -30.25 31.14
N GLU A 261 36.36 -30.53 30.64
CA GLU A 261 35.84 -29.89 29.43
C GLU A 261 35.48 -28.42 29.69
N LEU A 262 34.92 -28.12 30.86
CA LEU A 262 34.65 -26.75 31.32
C LEU A 262 35.94 -25.95 31.50
N GLU A 263 36.99 -26.55 32.05
CA GLU A 263 38.30 -25.89 32.21
C GLU A 263 38.93 -25.54 30.86
N LYS A 264 38.86 -26.44 29.87
CA LYS A 264 39.34 -26.17 28.51
C LYS A 264 38.56 -25.03 27.84
N VAL A 265 37.23 -25.02 27.98
CA VAL A 265 36.40 -23.95 27.41
C VAL A 265 36.74 -22.61 28.07
N ALA A 266 36.92 -22.59 29.40
CA ALA A 266 37.33 -21.39 30.13
C ALA A 266 38.71 -20.87 29.70
N GLN A 267 39.69 -21.75 29.49
CA GLN A 267 41.01 -21.37 28.97
C GLN A 267 40.91 -20.75 27.57
N THR A 268 40.12 -21.34 26.66
CA THR A 268 39.93 -20.79 25.31
C THR A 268 39.22 -19.43 25.31
N GLY A 269 38.27 -19.23 26.23
CA GLY A 269 37.62 -17.92 26.43
C GLY A 269 38.62 -16.87 26.92
N PHE A 270 39.41 -17.20 27.92
CA PHE A 270 40.43 -16.30 28.47
C PHE A 270 41.49 -15.88 27.43
N GLU A 271 41.97 -16.82 26.61
CA GLU A 271 42.91 -16.51 25.53
C GLU A 271 42.29 -15.59 24.46
N PHE A 272 41.00 -15.80 24.15
CA PHE A 272 40.26 -14.97 23.22
C PHE A 272 40.08 -13.54 23.74
N GLU A 273 39.69 -13.35 25.00
CA GLU A 273 39.53 -12.05 25.63
C GLU A 273 40.87 -11.29 25.71
N LYS A 274 41.96 -11.99 26.07
CA LYS A 274 43.30 -11.41 26.11
C LYS A 274 43.79 -10.96 24.73
N LYS A 275 43.44 -11.69 23.67
CA LYS A 275 43.86 -11.38 22.29
C LYS A 275 43.02 -10.27 21.66
N THR A 276 41.74 -10.16 22.02
CA THR A 276 40.80 -9.23 21.39
C THR A 276 40.53 -7.97 22.23
N GLY A 277 40.85 -7.99 23.53
CA GLY A 277 40.55 -6.90 24.46
C GLY A 277 39.06 -6.76 24.77
N LEU A 278 38.22 -7.69 24.30
CA LEU A 278 36.79 -7.74 24.57
C LEU A 278 36.56 -8.63 25.80
N SER A 279 35.80 -8.15 26.78
CA SER A 279 35.32 -8.98 27.89
C SER A 279 33.95 -9.57 27.53
N GLY A 280 33.72 -10.84 27.89
CA GLY A 280 32.41 -11.46 27.84
C GLY A 280 31.38 -10.65 28.64
N ASN A 281 30.13 -10.65 28.16
CA ASN A 281 29.04 -9.93 28.81
C ASN A 281 28.77 -10.54 30.20
N THR A 282 28.97 -9.78 31.27
CA THR A 282 28.84 -10.27 32.66
C THR A 282 27.39 -10.43 33.14
N GLY A 283 26.41 -10.22 32.26
CA GLY A 283 25.01 -10.56 32.53
C GLY A 283 24.34 -9.80 33.67
N SER A 284 24.76 -8.56 33.96
CA SER A 284 24.12 -7.73 34.99
C SER A 284 23.34 -6.57 34.38
N VAL A 285 22.00 -6.67 34.45
CA VAL A 285 21.04 -5.55 34.43
C VAL A 285 20.70 -5.18 35.86
#